data_AF-A0A8J4U4V5-F1
#
_entry.id   AF-A0A8J4U4V5-F1
#
_cell.length_a   1.000
_cell.length_b   1.000
_cell.length_c   1.000
_cell.angle_alpha   90.00
_cell.angle_beta   90.00
_cell.angle_gamma   90.00
#
_symmetry.space_group_name_H-M   'P 1'
#
loop_
_entity.id
_entity.type
_entity.pdbx_description
1 polymer ?
#
loop_
_entity_poly.entity_id
_entity_poly.type
_entity_poly.pdbx_seq_one_letter_code
_entity_poly.pdbx_strand_id
1 'polypeptide(L)' 'EKPKPELTSDLKGAALTGNSVTLTCTLNLQSAGWKFYWKKDTQSTETKTETFYYNIRSVSVSDG' A
#
# COMPACT_ATOMS: atom_id res chain seq x y z
N GLU A 1 22.42 7.77 2.73
CA GLU A 1 21.31 8.03 1.78
C GLU A 1 20.02 7.44 2.34
N LYS A 2 18.86 8.08 2.15
CA LYS A 2 17.58 7.48 2.55
C LYS A 2 16.98 6.76 1.34
N PRO A 3 16.62 5.46 1.43
CA PRO A 3 16.02 4.76 0.32
C PRO A 3 14.69 5.43 -0.05
N LYS A 4 14.44 5.60 -1.35
CA LYS A 4 13.13 6.02 -1.85
C LYS A 4 12.23 4.78 -1.92
N PRO A 5 11.06 4.77 -1.25
CA PRO A 5 10.10 3.70 -1.42
C PRO A 5 9.41 3.81 -2.78
N GLU A 6 9.11 2.66 -3.38
CA GLU A 6 8.30 2.55 -4.58
C GLU A 6 6.99 1.84 -4.23
N LEU A 7 5.86 2.44 -4.61
CA LEU A 7 4.54 1.88 -4.40
C LEU A 7 4.08 1.17 -5.68
N THR A 8 3.73 -0.10 -5.56
CA THR A 8 3.23 -0.94 -6.65
C THR A 8 1.93 -1.63 -6.26
N SER A 9 1.13 -2.03 -7.25
CA SER A 9 -0.09 -2.83 -7.07
C SER A 9 0.02 -4.14 -7.84
N ASP A 10 -0.63 -5.18 -7.33
CA ASP A 10 -0.83 -6.45 -8.05
C ASP A 10 -1.74 -6.30 -9.27
N LEU A 11 -2.65 -5.33 -9.27
CA LEU A 11 -3.42 -4.94 -10.45
C LEU A 11 -2.57 -4.14 -11.44
N LYS A 12 -2.63 -4.54 -12.72
CA LYS A 12 -2.03 -3.81 -13.85
C LYS A 12 -2.94 -2.71 -14.44
N GLY A 13 -4.08 -2.42 -13.80
CA GLY A 13 -5.11 -1.51 -14.34
C GLY A 13 -6.06 -0.98 -13.27
N ALA A 14 -7.21 -0.45 -13.67
CA ALA A 14 -8.19 0.14 -12.75
C ALA A 14 -8.71 -0.89 -11.73
N ALA A 15 -8.74 -0.50 -10.46
CA ALA A 15 -9.38 -1.27 -9.42
C ALA A 15 -10.91 -1.06 -9.49
N LEU A 16 -11.66 -2.15 -9.66
CA LEU A 16 -13.12 -2.11 -9.61
C LEU A 16 -13.59 -2.32 -8.17
N THR A 17 -14.71 -1.69 -7.82
CA THR A 17 -15.38 -1.89 -6.52
C THR A 17 -15.63 -3.38 -6.28
N GLY A 18 -15.34 -3.84 -5.07
CA GLY A 18 -15.48 -5.25 -4.68
C GLY A 18 -14.22 -6.10 -4.89
N ASN A 19 -13.24 -5.64 -5.68
CA ASN A 19 -12.02 -6.39 -5.90
C ASN A 19 -11.09 -6.33 -4.68
N SER A 20 -10.28 -7.39 -4.53
CA SER A 20 -9.13 -7.38 -3.63
C SER A 20 -7.93 -6.80 -4.36
N VAL A 21 -7.20 -5.90 -3.70
CA VAL A 21 -5.98 -5.26 -4.22
C VAL A 21 -4.88 -5.37 -3.17
N THR A 22 -3.69 -5.74 -3.61
CA THR A 22 -2.51 -5.78 -2.77
C THR A 22 -1.56 -4.67 -3.20
N LEU A 23 -1.40 -3.69 -2.32
CA LEU A 23 -0.37 -2.67 -2.46
C LEU A 23 0.94 -3.21 -1.88
N THR A 24 2.05 -2.93 -2.56
CA THR A 24 3.39 -3.38 -2.19
C THR A 24 4.33 -2.19 -2.19
N CYS A 25 5.01 -1.96 -1.08
CA CYS A 25 6.02 -0.93 -0.91
C CYS A 25 7.41 -1.58 -1.05
N THR A 26 8.05 -1.42 -2.20
CA THR A 26 9.39 -1.92 -2.46
C THR A 26 10.43 -0.89 -2.04
N LEU A 27 11.34 -1.30 -1.17
CA LEU A 27 12.54 -0.55 -0.81
C LEU A 27 13.73 -1.30 -1.41
N ASN A 28 14.59 -0.59 -2.16
CA ASN A 28 15.80 -1.16 -2.78
C ASN A 28 16.88 -1.58 -1.77
N LEU A 29 16.54 -1.65 -0.47
CA LEU A 29 17.42 -2.12 0.59
C LEU A 29 16.74 -3.29 1.30
N GLN A 30 17.39 -4.46 1.27
CA GLN A 30 17.05 -5.58 2.15
C GLN A 30 17.27 -5.11 3.59
N SER A 31 16.21 -4.70 4.26
CA SER A 31 16.39 -3.98 5.50
C SER A 31 15.31 -4.43 6.48
N ALA A 32 15.77 -5.14 7.50
CA ALA A 32 14.94 -5.64 8.58
C ALA A 32 14.52 -4.46 9.49
N GLY A 33 13.26 -4.44 9.92
CA GLY A 33 12.78 -3.51 10.96
C GLY A 33 12.13 -2.21 10.48
N TRP A 34 11.80 -2.06 9.19
CA TRP A 34 10.98 -0.94 8.73
C TRP A 34 9.53 -1.08 9.17
N LYS A 35 8.91 0.06 9.47
CA LYS A 35 7.47 0.20 9.67
C LYS A 35 6.89 0.87 8.43
N PHE A 36 5.82 0.31 7.91
CA PHE A 36 5.16 0.82 6.72
C PHE A 36 3.88 1.55 7.13
N TYR A 37 3.67 2.73 6.57
CA TYR A 37 2.52 3.58 6.83
C TYR A 37 1.78 3.80 5.51
N TRP A 38 0.50 3.44 5.52
CA TRP A 38 -0.38 3.50 4.36
C TRP A 38 -1.40 4.60 4.58
N LYS A 39 -1.39 5.60 3.71
CA LYS A 39 -2.31 6.73 3.77
C LYS A 39 -3.26 6.67 2.57
N LYS A 40 -4.55 6.85 2.84
CA LYS A 40 -5.57 7.10 1.82
C LYS A 40 -5.90 8.58 1.87
N ASP A 41 -6.00 9.24 0.72
CA ASP A 41 -6.27 10.69 0.71
C ASP A 41 -7.65 11.03 1.27
N THR A 42 -8.59 10.10 1.18
CA THR A 42 -9.94 10.19 1.75
C THR A 42 -9.99 9.98 3.27
N GLN A 43 -8.90 9.54 3.89
CA GLN A 43 -8.83 9.30 5.33
C GLN A 43 -7.76 10.18 5.99
N SER A 44 -8.10 10.71 7.15
CA SER A 44 -7.15 11.47 7.99
C SER A 44 -6.15 10.57 8.72
N THR A 45 -6.39 9.26 8.75
CA THR A 45 -5.61 8.29 9.52
C THR A 45 -4.75 7.42 8.62
N GLU A 46 -3.55 7.12 9.11
CA GLU A 46 -2.63 6.18 8.47
C GLU A 46 -2.81 4.77 9.06
N THR A 47 -2.68 3.76 8.22
CA THR A 47 -2.61 2.37 8.67
C THR A 47 -1.16 1.94 8.77
N LYS A 48 -0.74 1.44 9.94
CA LYS A 48 0.61 0.94 10.17
C LYS A 48 0.68 -0.57 9.98
N THR A 49 1.66 -1.06 9.23
CA THR A 49 1.96 -2.50 9.06
C THR A 49 3.44 -2.78 9.33
N GLU A 50 3.72 -4.00 9.81
CA GLU A 50 5.09 -4.54 9.93
C GLU A 50 5.56 -5.20 8.62
N THR A 51 4.62 -5.47 7.72
CA THR A 51 4.88 -6.01 6.38
C THR A 51 4.89 -4.90 5.34
N PHE A 52 5.65 -5.13 4.28
CA PHE A 52 5.76 -4.22 3.14
C PHE A 52 4.56 -4.28 2.18
N TYR A 53 3.58 -5.15 2.45
CA TYR A 53 2.33 -5.25 1.70
C TYR A 53 1.12 -4.84 2.54
N TYR A 54 0.11 -4.28 1.87
CA TYR A 54 -1.18 -3.91 2.42
C TYR A 54 -2.31 -4.39 1.52
N ASN A 55 -3.23 -5.17 2.09
CA ASN A 55 -4.34 -5.75 1.36
C ASN A 55 -5.63 -4.95 1.59
N ILE A 56 -6.19 -4.44 0.51
CA ILE A 56 -7.54 -3.89 0.44
C ILE A 56 -8.44 -5.05 0.02
N ARG A 57 -9.22 -5.60 0.95
CA ARG A 57 -10.02 -6.81 0.70
C ARG A 57 -11.14 -6.59 -0.33
N SER A 58 -11.74 -5.42 -0.29
CA SER A 58 -12.85 -5.01 -1.13
C SER A 58 -12.72 -3.52 -1.37
N VAL A 59 -12.32 -3.16 -2.58
CA VAL A 59 -12.19 -1.77 -3.01
C VAL A 59 -13.56 -1.10 -2.96
N SER A 60 -13.58 0.12 -2.46
CA SER A 60 -14.74 0.99 -2.35
C SER A 60 -14.50 2.30 -3.08
N VAL A 61 -15.57 3.06 -3.34
CA VAL A 61 -15.46 4.41 -3.93
C VAL A 61 -14.63 5.37 -3.08
N SER A 62 -14.48 5.10 -1.78
CA SER A 62 -13.62 5.91 -0.90
C SER A 62 -12.13 5.56 -0.98
N ASP A 63 -11.75 4.52 -1.73
CA ASP A 63 -10.34 4.16 -1.93
C ASP A 63 -9.70 4.86 -3.15
N GLY A 64 -10.49 5.64 -3.91
CA GLY A 64 -10.04 6.46 -5.03
C GLY A 64 -9.91 7.94 -4.69
#